data_AF-A0A973GPS5-F1
#
_entry.id   AF-A0A973GPS5-F1
#
_cell.length_a   1.000
_cell.length_b   1.000
_cell.length_c   1.000
_cell.angle_alpha   90.00
_cell.angle_beta   90.00
_cell.angle_gamma   90.00
#
_symmetry.space_group_name_H-M   'P 1'
#
loop_
_entity.id
_entity.type
_entity.pdbx_description
1 polymer ?
#
loop_
_entity_poly.entity_id
_entity_poly.type
_entity_poly.pdbx_seq_one_letter_code
_entity_poly.pdbx_strand_id
1 'polypeptide(L)'
;MQTTSQNTSLVNVLGVVYLHRKTEDGGDLYLTRFAEPHQEHLEIQNWYEESWFAKHRVRLLGTSSVYRVPTRQINGTSLDLVVKHNRVGEDVPLNTHTLQEFMSAEFNSPWEEFALVMEMGDKYFGQQLQWVKVQRPLAIYVPPQRMQVWQSGRSRSKINRIQARHPGVDLDILKQYKLVYEWIRGKNLVELFEHIKIDIPDIVHHLKTMQTKALGDLTYKGYLMADMKPEHVIIEEDDCVRIEQAGPKGDPAAARKQVDLIYHLLEVGKYSVIDYELLFRTPDHEDRVKATRRHSYLDDMKDRLEPTPLPSHLSRTEILGVPYVFGHAESTGGRMWVVGRNGRLFDYFLPERWRKTPSLSLSEFNEIFYTVTKDNIHLVWETSRVGEFPTDSKFSSKEMAMIRRQGINSPFEEAAVSQDLNGRGIHAVNVRAIYVTGSLKVEMSVDPRRYQSHRDIVDIDGIPVLAAEHNYITIRGYYNGPDDWVPEHEGQLLTPVDLVKAVHRNLIDEKQSREFLEQVIARLKDAGYDGSLLKANDLLLTLNARGEIVKDRSGEPDLIICNFETLWKFNGAP
;
A
#
# COMPACT_ATOMS: atom_id res chain seq x y z
N MET A 1 18.11 6.66 36.88
CA MET A 1 17.64 5.69 35.88
C MET A 1 16.67 6.41 34.98
N GLN A 2 17.16 6.92 33.84
CA GLN A 2 16.33 7.50 32.79
C GLN A 2 15.82 6.34 31.94
N THR A 3 14.53 6.06 31.99
CA THR A 3 13.83 5.20 31.04
C THR A 3 13.93 5.86 29.67
N THR A 4 14.81 5.35 28.81
CA THR A 4 14.79 5.61 27.37
C THR A 4 13.43 5.19 26.85
N SER A 5 12.58 6.17 26.53
CA SER A 5 11.31 5.94 25.83
C SER A 5 11.66 5.28 24.49
N GLN A 6 11.41 3.97 24.37
CA GLN A 6 11.55 3.28 23.09
C GLN A 6 10.53 3.90 22.11
N ASN A 7 11.03 4.56 21.07
CA ASN A 7 10.21 5.11 19.99
C ASN A 7 9.34 3.99 19.42
N THR A 8 8.06 4.03 19.80
CA THR A 8 7.03 3.12 19.33
C THR A 8 6.17 3.90 18.34
N SER A 9 6.02 3.40 17.12
CA SER A 9 5.15 3.99 16.10
C SER A 9 4.11 2.98 15.61
N LEU A 10 2.96 3.46 15.14
CA LEU A 10 2.03 2.62 14.39
C LEU A 10 2.31 2.80 12.90
N VAL A 11 2.42 1.69 12.18
CA VAL A 11 2.69 1.69 10.74
C VAL A 11 1.62 0.85 10.04
N ASN A 12 1.07 1.34 8.93
CA ASN A 12 0.18 0.56 8.09
C ASN A 12 0.93 0.07 6.85
N VAL A 13 1.02 -1.25 6.68
CA VAL A 13 1.64 -1.86 5.49
C VAL A 13 0.65 -2.83 4.87
N LEU A 14 0.29 -2.58 3.60
CA LEU A 14 -0.69 -3.38 2.85
C LEU A 14 -2.05 -3.57 3.56
N GLY A 15 -2.48 -2.60 4.37
CA GLY A 15 -3.76 -2.65 5.08
C GLY A 15 -3.67 -3.34 6.44
N VAL A 16 -2.49 -3.81 6.84
CA VAL A 16 -2.23 -4.34 8.18
C VAL A 16 -1.57 -3.25 9.02
N VAL A 17 -2.18 -2.96 10.17
CA VAL A 17 -1.60 -2.06 11.17
C VAL A 17 -0.64 -2.84 12.07
N TYR A 18 0.58 -2.33 12.17
CA TYR A 18 1.65 -2.83 13.00
C TYR A 18 2.01 -1.83 14.08
N LEU A 19 2.28 -2.33 15.28
CA LEU A 19 3.05 -1.62 16.28
C LEU A 19 4.53 -1.87 16.01
N HIS A 20 5.21 -0.84 15.51
CA HIS A 20 6.63 -0.87 15.19
C HIS A 20 7.47 -0.37 16.36
N ARG A 21 8.51 -1.12 16.71
CA ARG A 21 9.48 -0.77 17.74
C ARG A 21 10.89 -1.17 17.33
N LYS A 22 11.86 -0.40 17.80
CA LYS A 22 13.27 -0.81 17.80
C LYS A 22 13.54 -1.80 18.92
N THR A 23 14.22 -2.90 18.59
CA THR A 23 14.60 -3.93 19.55
C THR A 23 15.93 -3.59 20.24
N GLU A 24 16.21 -4.21 21.39
CA GLU A 24 17.43 -3.95 22.19
C GLU A 24 18.73 -4.23 21.43
N ASP A 25 18.70 -5.14 20.45
CA ASP A 25 19.83 -5.46 19.58
C ASP A 25 19.98 -4.48 18.39
N GLY A 26 19.07 -3.52 18.23
CA GLY A 26 19.06 -2.55 17.13
C GLY A 26 18.26 -2.97 15.89
N GLY A 27 17.55 -4.10 15.94
CA GLY A 27 16.62 -4.54 14.89
C GLY A 27 15.28 -3.80 14.90
N ASP A 28 14.38 -4.24 14.02
CA ASP A 28 13.02 -3.73 13.88
C ASP A 28 12.00 -4.85 14.20
N LEU A 29 11.02 -4.58 15.07
CA LEU A 29 9.94 -5.50 15.42
C LEU A 29 8.60 -4.88 15.10
N TYR A 30 7.79 -5.60 14.33
CA TYR A 30 6.47 -5.17 13.87
C TYR A 30 5.42 -6.15 14.39
N LEU A 31 4.62 -5.70 15.36
CA LEU A 31 3.62 -6.53 16.03
C LEU A 31 2.24 -6.29 15.42
N THR A 32 1.51 -7.35 15.09
CA THR A 32 0.12 -7.23 14.63
C THR A 32 -0.83 -7.03 15.82
N ARG A 33 -2.11 -6.78 15.55
CA ARG A 33 -3.16 -6.78 16.60
C ARG A 33 -3.23 -8.08 17.41
N PHE A 34 -2.83 -9.22 16.83
CA PHE A 34 -2.87 -10.51 17.54
C PHE A 34 -1.75 -10.64 18.57
N ALA A 35 -0.68 -9.85 18.43
CA ALA A 35 0.42 -9.79 19.38
C ALA A 35 0.15 -8.86 20.58
N GLU A 36 -0.90 -8.03 20.54
CA GLU A 36 -1.19 -7.05 21.58
C GLU A 36 -1.29 -7.65 23.01
N PRO A 37 -1.93 -8.82 23.23
CA PRO A 37 -1.98 -9.44 24.56
C PRO A 37 -0.65 -10.09 24.99
N HIS A 38 0.33 -10.16 24.08
CA HIS A 38 1.53 -10.99 24.20
C HIS A 38 2.82 -10.22 23.94
N GLN A 39 2.80 -8.87 24.00
CA GLN A 39 3.94 -8.05 23.61
C GLN A 39 5.21 -8.40 24.39
N GLU A 40 5.11 -8.57 25.72
CA GLU A 40 6.26 -8.95 26.55
C GLU A 40 6.88 -10.28 26.11
N HIS A 41 6.06 -11.25 25.72
CA HIS A 41 6.53 -12.55 25.21
C HIS A 41 7.27 -12.44 23.88
N LEU A 42 6.95 -11.43 23.07
CA LEU A 42 7.49 -11.21 21.74
C LEU A 42 8.72 -10.31 21.73
N GLU A 43 9.10 -9.72 22.87
CA GLU A 43 10.41 -9.08 23.02
C GLU A 43 11.52 -10.09 22.71
N ILE A 44 12.52 -9.65 21.93
CA ILE A 44 13.52 -10.56 21.36
C ILE A 44 14.32 -11.31 22.43
N GLN A 45 14.54 -10.73 23.62
CA GLN A 45 15.18 -11.43 24.74
C GLN A 45 14.44 -12.70 25.19
N ASN A 46 13.15 -12.78 24.92
CA ASN A 46 12.29 -13.84 25.41
C ASN A 46 12.17 -15.02 24.44
N TRP A 47 12.64 -14.91 23.20
CA TRP A 47 12.56 -16.02 22.26
C TRP A 47 13.71 -16.10 21.25
N TYR A 48 14.28 -14.96 20.84
CA TYR A 48 15.30 -14.91 19.77
C TYR A 48 16.73 -14.64 20.26
N GLU A 49 16.92 -14.28 21.52
CA GLU A 49 18.26 -14.18 22.12
C GLU A 49 19.05 -15.47 21.88
N GLU A 50 20.31 -15.33 21.46
CA GLU A 50 21.10 -16.39 20.82
C GLU A 50 21.16 -17.67 21.66
N SER A 51 21.46 -17.53 22.96
CA SER A 51 21.58 -18.69 23.86
C SER A 51 20.23 -19.37 24.10
N TRP A 52 19.16 -18.60 24.23
CA TRP A 52 17.81 -19.15 24.36
C TRP A 52 17.34 -19.85 23.08
N PHE A 53 17.43 -19.18 21.93
CA PHE A 53 16.96 -19.68 20.65
C PHE A 53 17.72 -20.95 20.23
N ALA A 54 19.05 -20.95 20.35
CA ALA A 54 19.85 -22.11 19.99
C ALA A 54 19.53 -23.34 20.85
N LYS A 55 19.23 -23.14 22.14
CA LYS A 55 18.93 -24.21 23.08
C LYS A 55 17.51 -24.78 22.95
N HIS A 56 16.52 -23.94 22.66
CA HIS A 56 15.10 -24.34 22.75
C HIS A 56 14.41 -24.51 21.40
N ARG A 57 15.02 -24.09 20.28
CA ARG A 57 14.41 -24.27 18.97
C ARG A 57 14.33 -25.74 18.58
N VAL A 58 13.17 -26.14 18.08
CA VAL A 58 12.94 -27.45 17.45
C VAL A 58 12.67 -27.21 15.97
N ARG A 59 13.52 -27.74 15.10
CA ARG A 59 13.31 -27.64 13.65
C ARG A 59 12.10 -28.49 13.27
N LEU A 60 11.15 -27.90 12.54
CA LEU A 60 9.99 -28.62 12.02
C LEU A 60 10.35 -29.33 10.71
N LEU A 61 9.65 -30.43 10.42
CA LEU A 61 9.82 -31.17 9.17
C LEU A 61 9.44 -30.30 7.97
N GLY A 62 10.26 -30.31 6.93
CA GLY A 62 10.05 -29.50 5.73
C GLY A 62 11.36 -29.07 5.07
N THR A 63 11.24 -28.45 3.90
CA THR A 63 12.38 -27.94 3.11
C THR A 63 12.82 -26.55 3.55
N SER A 64 11.97 -25.81 4.27
CA SER A 64 12.23 -24.45 4.75
C SER A 64 12.87 -24.43 6.14
N SER A 65 13.39 -23.26 6.54
CA SER A 65 13.97 -23.05 7.88
C SER A 65 12.90 -22.56 8.85
N VAL A 66 12.07 -23.50 9.31
CA VAL A 66 10.97 -23.28 10.25
C VAL A 66 11.27 -23.96 11.59
N TYR A 67 11.05 -23.22 12.67
CA TYR A 67 11.32 -23.68 14.02
C TYR A 67 10.11 -23.46 14.91
N ARG A 68 9.80 -24.43 15.77
CA ARG A 68 9.01 -24.20 16.98
C ARG A 68 9.94 -23.73 18.09
N VAL A 69 9.57 -22.65 18.77
CA VAL A 69 10.38 -22.08 19.86
C VAL A 69 9.45 -21.63 20.99
N PRO A 70 9.65 -22.13 22.22
CA PRO A 70 8.94 -21.58 23.37
C PRO A 70 9.55 -20.24 23.79
N THR A 71 8.72 -19.31 24.23
CA THR A 71 9.19 -18.09 24.89
C THR A 71 9.73 -18.40 26.28
N ARG A 72 10.49 -17.48 26.86
CA ARG A 72 10.77 -17.48 28.30
C ARG A 72 9.46 -17.40 29.08
N GLN A 73 9.52 -17.85 30.33
CA GLN A 73 8.41 -17.74 31.26
C GLN A 73 8.21 -16.27 31.64
N ILE A 74 7.03 -15.74 31.35
CA ILE A 74 6.60 -14.40 31.74
C ILE A 74 5.28 -14.57 32.49
N ASN A 75 5.24 -14.06 33.72
CA ASN A 75 4.09 -14.20 34.62
C ASN A 75 3.58 -15.65 34.77
N GLY A 76 4.50 -16.63 34.75
CA GLY A 76 4.18 -18.06 34.87
C GLY A 76 3.59 -18.70 33.61
N THR A 77 3.57 -17.98 32.48
CA THR A 77 3.13 -18.48 31.18
C THR A 77 4.28 -18.50 30.17
N SER A 78 4.15 -19.36 29.15
CA SER A 78 5.06 -19.42 28.00
C SER A 78 4.22 -19.63 26.76
N LEU A 79 4.59 -18.97 25.66
CA LEU A 79 3.97 -19.16 24.36
C LEU A 79 4.84 -20.06 23.49
N ASP A 80 4.22 -20.92 22.69
CA ASP A 80 4.91 -21.63 21.63
C ASP A 80 4.79 -20.81 20.33
N LEU A 81 5.93 -20.47 19.74
CA LEU A 81 6.02 -19.69 18.51
C LEU A 81 6.45 -20.57 17.35
N VAL A 82 5.93 -20.28 16.16
CA VAL A 82 6.50 -20.72 14.89
C VAL A 82 7.33 -19.59 14.31
N VAL A 83 8.63 -19.80 14.18
CA VAL A 83 9.58 -18.85 13.61
C VAL A 83 10.02 -19.34 12.24
N LYS A 84 9.67 -18.59 11.20
CA LYS A 84 9.97 -18.90 9.80
C LYS A 84 10.86 -17.83 9.19
N HIS A 85 11.89 -18.26 8.46
CA HIS A 85 12.64 -17.35 7.60
C HIS A 85 11.84 -17.11 6.32
N ASN A 86 11.55 -15.85 6.02
CA ASN A 86 10.86 -15.51 4.80
C ASN A 86 11.81 -15.58 3.59
N ARG A 87 11.33 -16.24 2.54
CA ARG A 87 12.08 -16.62 1.33
C ARG A 87 11.87 -15.64 0.17
N VAL A 88 11.35 -14.44 0.45
CA VAL A 88 11.09 -13.41 -0.57
C VAL A 88 12.31 -13.24 -1.48
N GLY A 89 12.07 -13.29 -2.80
CA GLY A 89 13.12 -13.13 -3.80
C GLY A 89 13.99 -14.37 -4.08
N GLU A 90 13.84 -15.49 -3.36
CA GLU A 90 14.52 -16.76 -3.66
C GLU A 90 13.89 -17.48 -4.88
N ASP A 91 14.52 -18.56 -5.33
CA ASP A 91 13.96 -19.48 -6.31
C ASP A 91 12.93 -20.43 -5.70
N VAL A 92 11.75 -20.46 -6.33
CA VAL A 92 10.68 -21.41 -6.00
C VAL A 92 11.05 -22.75 -6.66
N PRO A 93 11.24 -23.84 -5.89
CA PRO A 93 11.55 -25.14 -6.47
C PRO A 93 10.38 -25.65 -7.32
N LEU A 94 10.63 -26.05 -8.58
CA LEU A 94 9.61 -26.45 -9.57
C LEU A 94 8.98 -27.84 -9.33
N ASN A 95 9.07 -28.39 -8.11
CA ASN A 95 8.76 -29.80 -7.86
C ASN A 95 7.27 -30.10 -7.65
N THR A 96 6.36 -29.12 -7.80
CA THR A 96 4.92 -29.26 -7.51
C THR A 96 4.08 -29.03 -8.76
N HIS A 97 3.11 -29.91 -9.05
CA HIS A 97 2.29 -29.88 -10.27
C HIS A 97 1.49 -28.58 -10.46
N THR A 98 1.07 -27.92 -9.38
CA THR A 98 0.40 -26.61 -9.40
C THR A 98 1.33 -25.48 -9.87
N LEU A 99 2.65 -25.58 -9.65
CA LEU A 99 3.62 -24.57 -10.07
C LEU A 99 3.85 -24.56 -11.59
N GLN A 100 3.47 -25.62 -12.31
CA GLN A 100 3.51 -25.64 -13.78
C GLN A 100 2.45 -24.71 -14.39
N GLU A 101 1.31 -24.52 -13.72
CA GLU A 101 0.27 -23.55 -14.13
C GLU A 101 0.68 -22.11 -13.78
N PHE A 102 1.49 -21.94 -12.73
CA PHE A 102 2.04 -20.65 -12.29
C PHE A 102 3.55 -20.57 -12.55
N MET A 103 3.98 -20.65 -13.82
CA MET A 103 5.40 -20.55 -14.23
C MET A 103 6.13 -19.27 -13.75
N SER A 104 5.40 -18.32 -13.17
CA SER A 104 5.89 -17.07 -12.59
C SER A 104 5.68 -16.93 -11.07
N ALA A 105 5.33 -18.02 -10.35
CA ALA A 105 5.13 -17.98 -8.91
C ALA A 105 6.37 -17.48 -8.16
N GLU A 106 6.17 -16.57 -7.21
CA GLU A 106 7.21 -15.98 -6.38
C GLU A 106 6.77 -16.04 -4.92
N PHE A 107 7.72 -16.26 -4.02
CA PHE A 107 7.44 -16.17 -2.59
C PHE A 107 6.96 -14.78 -2.21
N ASN A 108 5.90 -14.74 -1.39
CA ASN A 108 5.38 -13.51 -0.80
C ASN A 108 6.45 -12.83 0.07
N SER A 109 6.48 -11.50 0.03
CA SER A 109 7.15 -10.71 1.06
C SER A 109 6.50 -10.97 2.43
N PRO A 110 7.21 -10.70 3.54
CA PRO A 110 6.65 -10.89 4.87
C PRO A 110 5.33 -10.10 5.08
N TRP A 111 5.22 -8.93 4.45
CA TRP A 111 4.04 -8.07 4.53
C TRP A 111 2.89 -8.58 3.68
N GLU A 112 3.16 -9.06 2.45
CA GLU A 112 2.15 -9.69 1.59
C GLU A 112 1.55 -10.91 2.29
N GLU A 113 2.41 -11.76 2.87
CA GLU A 113 1.99 -12.97 3.55
C GLU A 113 1.02 -12.64 4.71
N PHE A 114 1.42 -11.71 5.60
CA PHE A 114 0.56 -11.31 6.71
C PHE A 114 -0.72 -10.62 6.25
N ALA A 115 -0.67 -9.75 5.23
CA ALA A 115 -1.85 -9.10 4.69
C ALA A 115 -2.86 -10.10 4.13
N LEU A 116 -2.40 -11.07 3.33
CA LEU A 116 -3.26 -12.11 2.76
C LEU A 116 -3.83 -13.03 3.84
N VAL A 117 -3.03 -13.44 4.82
CA VAL A 117 -3.48 -14.30 5.93
C VAL A 117 -4.53 -13.59 6.77
N MET A 118 -4.31 -12.31 7.09
CA MET A 118 -5.26 -11.54 7.89
C MET A 118 -6.55 -11.23 7.14
N GLU A 119 -6.47 -10.91 5.84
CA GLU A 119 -7.65 -10.75 4.98
C GLU A 119 -8.43 -12.06 4.85
N MET A 120 -7.73 -13.18 4.67
CA MET A 120 -8.33 -14.50 4.61
C MET A 120 -8.97 -14.88 5.95
N GLY A 121 -8.38 -14.48 7.09
CA GLY A 121 -8.95 -14.74 8.41
C GLY A 121 -10.13 -13.84 8.79
N ASP A 122 -10.37 -12.75 8.06
CA ASP A 122 -11.40 -11.77 8.42
C ASP A 122 -12.80 -12.27 8.05
N LYS A 123 -13.76 -12.10 8.97
CA LYS A 123 -15.17 -12.47 8.78
C LYS A 123 -15.88 -11.57 7.77
N TYR A 124 -15.42 -10.32 7.61
CA TYR A 124 -16.10 -9.34 6.76
C TYR A 124 -15.84 -9.54 5.26
N PHE A 125 -14.74 -10.21 4.89
CA PHE A 125 -14.36 -10.44 3.49
C PHE A 125 -15.00 -11.69 2.86
N GLY A 126 -15.93 -12.37 3.55
CA GLY A 126 -16.65 -13.53 3.02
C GLY A 126 -18.14 -13.53 3.42
N GLN A 127 -19.02 -13.11 2.53
CA GLN A 127 -20.45 -12.95 2.84
C GLN A 127 -21.27 -14.26 2.85
N GLN A 128 -20.71 -15.45 2.56
CA GLN A 128 -21.57 -16.62 2.34
C GLN A 128 -21.24 -17.94 3.04
N LEU A 129 -20.01 -18.27 3.48
CA LEU A 129 -19.75 -19.59 4.09
C LEU A 129 -18.60 -19.63 5.12
N GLN A 130 -18.53 -20.77 5.83
CA GLN A 130 -17.80 -21.05 7.07
C GLN A 130 -16.34 -20.55 7.11
N TRP A 131 -15.97 -20.04 8.29
CA TRP A 131 -14.65 -19.52 8.65
C TRP A 131 -13.53 -20.52 8.30
N VAL A 132 -12.52 -20.08 7.54
CA VAL A 132 -11.23 -20.78 7.42
C VAL A 132 -10.38 -20.35 8.60
N LYS A 133 -10.02 -21.29 9.49
CA LYS A 133 -9.10 -20.98 10.59
C LYS A 133 -7.69 -20.77 10.03
N VAL A 134 -7.15 -19.59 10.28
CA VAL A 134 -5.78 -19.23 9.92
C VAL A 134 -4.91 -19.22 11.17
N GLN A 135 -3.65 -19.59 11.00
CA GLN A 135 -2.63 -19.43 12.01
C GLN A 135 -2.43 -17.93 12.27
N ARG A 136 -2.45 -17.51 13.54
CA ARG A 136 -2.37 -16.09 13.87
C ARG A 136 -0.97 -15.54 13.56
N PRO A 137 -0.83 -14.54 12.66
CA PRO A 137 0.42 -13.85 12.45
C PRO A 137 0.67 -12.90 13.62
N LEU A 138 1.73 -13.11 14.39
CA LEU A 138 2.02 -12.33 15.60
C LEU A 138 2.97 -11.18 15.30
N ALA A 139 4.12 -11.47 14.67
CA ALA A 139 5.16 -10.46 14.48
C ALA A 139 6.00 -10.70 13.23
N ILE A 140 6.54 -9.61 12.68
CA ILE A 140 7.63 -9.60 11.73
C ILE A 140 8.83 -9.02 12.45
N TYR A 141 9.90 -9.79 12.57
CA TYR A 141 11.16 -9.34 13.14
C TYR A 141 12.24 -9.26 12.06
N VAL A 142 12.91 -8.11 12.01
CA VAL A 142 13.96 -7.78 11.06
C VAL A 142 15.25 -7.57 11.85
N PRO A 143 16.15 -8.57 11.91
CA PRO A 143 17.41 -8.44 12.64
C PRO A 143 18.27 -7.29 12.10
N PRO A 144 19.12 -6.68 12.94
CA PRO A 144 19.98 -5.56 12.54
C PRO A 144 21.09 -5.98 11.55
N GLN A 145 21.45 -7.28 11.53
CA GLN A 145 22.53 -7.78 10.70
C GLN A 145 22.17 -7.71 9.22
N ARG A 146 23.13 -7.20 8.42
CA ARG A 146 23.07 -7.24 6.96
C ARG A 146 23.83 -8.44 6.43
N MET A 147 23.21 -9.17 5.51
CA MET A 147 23.81 -10.26 4.74
C MET A 147 24.61 -9.71 3.56
N GLN A 148 25.47 -10.55 2.98
CA GLN A 148 26.00 -10.36 1.63
C GLN A 148 25.01 -10.91 0.59
N VAL A 149 25.06 -10.39 -0.64
CA VAL A 149 24.12 -10.79 -1.72
C VAL A 149 24.11 -12.30 -1.98
N TRP A 150 25.28 -12.94 -1.95
CA TRP A 150 25.39 -14.40 -2.16
C TRP A 150 24.83 -15.21 -0.98
N GLN A 151 24.81 -14.64 0.24
CA GLN A 151 24.27 -15.31 1.44
C GLN A 151 22.75 -15.30 1.46
N SER A 152 22.11 -14.32 0.82
CA SER A 152 20.65 -14.23 0.83
C SER A 152 19.98 -15.24 -0.10
N GLY A 153 20.68 -15.71 -1.14
CA GLY A 153 20.08 -16.55 -2.18
C GLY A 153 19.00 -15.85 -3.01
N ARG A 154 18.83 -14.53 -2.84
CA ARG A 154 17.75 -13.75 -3.46
C ARG A 154 18.19 -13.13 -4.77
N SER A 155 17.29 -13.16 -5.75
CA SER A 155 17.47 -12.46 -7.01
C SER A 155 17.05 -10.99 -6.88
N ARG A 156 17.94 -10.08 -7.31
CA ARG A 156 17.62 -8.65 -7.45
C ARG A 156 16.43 -8.41 -8.37
N SER A 157 16.30 -9.16 -9.47
CA SER A 157 15.17 -8.96 -10.38
C SER A 157 13.84 -9.37 -9.74
N LYS A 158 13.82 -10.43 -8.93
CA LYS A 158 12.65 -10.85 -8.15
C LYS A 158 12.28 -9.85 -7.07
N ILE A 159 13.26 -9.40 -6.28
CA ILE A 159 13.03 -8.36 -5.28
C ILE A 159 12.49 -7.08 -5.94
N ASN A 160 13.05 -6.66 -7.07
CA ASN A 160 12.55 -5.51 -7.81
C ASN A 160 11.11 -5.73 -8.32
N ARG A 161 10.77 -6.95 -8.76
CA ARG A 161 9.38 -7.30 -9.16
C ARG A 161 8.43 -7.28 -7.97
N ILE A 162 8.80 -7.83 -6.83
CA ILE A 162 7.99 -7.83 -5.60
C ILE A 162 7.82 -6.40 -5.11
N GLN A 163 8.89 -5.61 -5.09
CA GLN A 163 8.84 -4.17 -4.83
C GLN A 163 8.07 -3.38 -5.91
N ALA A 164 7.84 -3.92 -7.11
CA ALA A 164 7.03 -3.31 -8.17
C ALA A 164 5.55 -3.77 -8.12
N ARG A 165 5.27 -4.99 -7.67
CA ARG A 165 3.93 -5.49 -7.33
C ARG A 165 3.41 -4.81 -6.06
N HIS A 166 4.29 -4.62 -5.08
CA HIS A 166 4.03 -4.00 -3.79
C HIS A 166 5.00 -2.85 -3.48
N PRO A 167 5.07 -1.77 -4.31
CA PRO A 167 5.73 -0.55 -3.86
C PRO A 167 5.08 -0.17 -2.51
N GLY A 168 5.85 -0.05 -1.43
CA GLY A 168 5.28 0.14 -0.06
C GLY A 168 5.98 -0.68 0.98
N VAL A 169 6.46 -1.80 0.48
CA VAL A 169 7.24 -2.78 1.18
C VAL A 169 8.70 -2.51 0.80
N ASP A 170 9.41 -1.74 1.63
CA ASP A 170 10.85 -1.59 1.47
C ASP A 170 11.53 -2.90 1.87
N LEU A 171 11.85 -3.70 0.85
CA LEU A 171 12.57 -4.95 1.02
C LEU A 171 14.04 -4.70 0.75
N ASP A 172 14.81 -4.56 1.81
CA ASP A 172 16.26 -4.67 1.71
C ASP A 172 16.62 -6.13 1.41
N ILE A 173 17.18 -6.36 0.21
CA ILE A 173 17.65 -7.67 -0.26
C ILE A 173 18.68 -8.29 0.70
N LEU A 174 19.40 -7.45 1.46
CA LEU A 174 20.43 -7.84 2.41
C LEU A 174 19.89 -8.09 3.82
N LYS A 175 18.65 -7.71 4.14
CA LYS A 175 18.07 -7.96 5.46
C LYS A 175 17.37 -9.31 5.54
N GLN A 176 17.42 -9.96 6.69
CA GLN A 176 16.59 -11.12 6.96
C GLN A 176 15.22 -10.68 7.45
N TYR A 177 14.20 -11.47 7.14
CA TYR A 177 12.84 -11.26 7.63
C TYR A 177 12.39 -12.56 8.30
N LYS A 178 12.00 -12.47 9.57
CA LYS A 178 11.52 -13.58 10.37
C LYS A 178 10.04 -13.37 10.64
N LEU A 179 9.22 -14.28 10.13
CA LEU A 179 7.80 -14.33 10.41
C LEU A 179 7.58 -15.14 11.67
N VAL A 180 6.81 -14.57 12.60
CA VAL A 180 6.46 -15.19 13.88
C VAL A 180 4.96 -15.41 13.90
N TYR A 181 4.56 -16.68 14.01
CA TYR A 181 3.18 -17.11 14.11
C TYR A 181 2.92 -17.81 15.45
N GLU A 182 1.66 -17.81 15.88
CA GLU A 182 1.20 -18.62 17.01
C GLU A 182 1.27 -20.11 16.67
N TRP A 183 1.77 -20.96 17.59
CA TRP A 183 1.72 -22.41 17.42
C TRP A 183 0.29 -22.94 17.51
N ILE A 184 -0.14 -23.69 16.50
CA ILE A 184 -1.41 -24.42 16.54
C ILE A 184 -1.14 -25.78 17.20
N ARG A 185 -1.74 -26.01 18.37
CA ARG A 185 -1.69 -27.33 19.00
C ARG A 185 -2.57 -28.30 18.22
N GLY A 186 -1.95 -29.35 17.69
CA GLY A 186 -2.62 -30.27 16.79
C GLY A 186 -1.65 -31.15 16.02
N LYS A 187 -2.20 -31.91 15.07
CA LYS A 187 -1.44 -32.75 14.13
C LYS A 187 -1.82 -32.40 12.70
N ASN A 188 -0.85 -32.47 11.80
CA ASN A 188 -1.15 -32.41 10.37
C ASN A 188 -1.78 -33.73 9.88
N LEU A 189 -2.33 -33.73 8.66
CA LEU A 189 -2.98 -34.93 8.13
C LEU A 189 -2.01 -36.13 8.07
N VAL A 190 -0.76 -35.94 7.65
CA VAL A 190 0.22 -37.05 7.54
C VAL A 190 0.48 -37.66 8.92
N GLU A 191 0.71 -36.83 9.95
CA GLU A 191 0.92 -37.26 11.33
C GLU A 191 -0.30 -38.03 11.90
N LEU A 192 -1.52 -37.66 11.52
CA LEU A 192 -2.72 -38.41 11.91
C LEU A 192 -2.74 -39.80 11.26
N PHE A 193 -2.44 -39.88 9.97
CA PHE A 193 -2.43 -41.15 9.23
C PHE A 193 -1.30 -42.09 9.67
N GLU A 194 -0.21 -41.60 10.26
CA GLU A 194 0.82 -42.45 10.91
C GLU A 194 0.26 -43.31 12.05
N HIS A 195 -0.90 -42.94 12.61
CA HIS A 195 -1.54 -43.65 13.71
C HIS A 195 -2.78 -44.45 13.30
N ILE A 196 -3.21 -44.34 12.04
CA ILE A 196 -4.38 -45.03 11.50
C ILE A 196 -3.92 -46.25 10.69
N LYS A 197 -4.46 -47.43 11.01
CA LYS A 197 -4.07 -48.69 10.35
C LYS A 197 -4.78 -48.88 9.01
N ILE A 198 -4.23 -48.26 7.97
CA ILE A 198 -4.71 -48.33 6.58
C ILE A 198 -3.52 -48.61 5.67
N ASP A 199 -3.75 -49.28 4.54
CA ASP A 199 -2.70 -49.57 3.57
C ASP A 199 -2.23 -48.30 2.86
N ILE A 200 -0.96 -48.26 2.46
CA ILE A 200 -0.34 -47.07 1.84
C ILE A 200 -1.14 -46.51 0.65
N PRO A 201 -1.67 -47.32 -0.29
CA PRO A 201 -2.47 -46.79 -1.41
C PRO A 201 -3.72 -46.03 -0.95
N ASP A 202 -4.38 -46.52 0.10
CA ASP A 202 -5.59 -45.90 0.66
C ASP A 202 -5.25 -44.63 1.43
N ILE A 203 -4.13 -44.60 2.17
CA ILE A 203 -3.61 -43.37 2.81
C ILE A 203 -3.38 -42.30 1.74
N VAL A 204 -2.68 -42.64 0.65
CA VAL A 204 -2.41 -41.70 -0.45
C VAL A 204 -3.72 -41.20 -1.06
N HIS A 205 -4.71 -42.08 -1.26
CA HIS A 205 -6.03 -41.69 -1.77
C HIS A 205 -6.75 -40.70 -0.83
N HIS A 206 -6.78 -40.97 0.47
CA HIS A 206 -7.43 -40.10 1.45
C HIS A 206 -6.72 -38.75 1.57
N LEU A 207 -5.40 -38.73 1.70
CA LEU A 207 -4.62 -37.49 1.78
C LEU A 207 -4.84 -36.61 0.54
N LYS A 208 -4.82 -37.20 -0.66
CA LYS A 208 -5.08 -36.46 -1.92
C LYS A 208 -6.51 -35.88 -1.95
N THR A 209 -7.49 -36.66 -1.50
CA THR A 209 -8.89 -36.21 -1.46
C THR A 209 -9.08 -35.06 -0.48
N MET A 210 -8.51 -35.17 0.72
CA MET A 210 -8.58 -34.15 1.78
C MET A 210 -7.83 -32.88 1.37
N GLN A 211 -6.66 -33.00 0.75
CA GLN A 211 -5.93 -31.87 0.15
C GLN A 211 -6.78 -31.15 -0.91
N THR A 212 -7.46 -31.91 -1.78
CA THR A 212 -8.33 -31.34 -2.82
C THR A 212 -9.51 -30.57 -2.19
N LYS A 213 -10.10 -31.09 -1.12
CA LYS A 213 -11.15 -30.40 -0.35
C LYS A 213 -10.63 -29.08 0.24
N ALA A 214 -9.48 -29.10 0.91
CA ALA A 214 -8.90 -27.89 1.50
C ALA A 214 -8.56 -26.83 0.44
N LEU A 215 -8.02 -27.25 -0.72
CA LEU A 215 -7.77 -26.35 -1.84
C LEU A 215 -9.08 -25.77 -2.42
N GLY A 216 -10.13 -26.59 -2.51
CA GLY A 216 -11.46 -26.16 -2.94
C GLY A 216 -12.07 -25.11 -2.00
N ASP A 217 -11.93 -25.29 -0.69
CA ASP A 217 -12.39 -24.31 0.31
C ASP A 217 -11.66 -22.98 0.20
N LEU A 218 -10.33 -23.00 0.02
CA LEU A 218 -9.54 -21.79 -0.23
C LEU A 218 -9.98 -21.09 -1.52
N THR A 219 -10.14 -21.85 -2.61
CA THR A 219 -10.53 -21.31 -3.92
C THR A 219 -11.91 -20.68 -3.86
N TYR A 220 -12.86 -21.34 -3.21
CA TYR A 220 -14.21 -20.81 -2.99
C TYR A 220 -14.19 -19.49 -2.20
N LYS A 221 -13.26 -19.36 -1.25
CA LYS A 221 -13.02 -18.13 -0.50
C LYS A 221 -12.24 -17.05 -1.29
N GLY A 222 -11.80 -17.36 -2.51
CA GLY A 222 -11.05 -16.44 -3.37
C GLY A 222 -9.55 -16.47 -3.15
N TYR A 223 -8.99 -17.58 -2.67
CA TYR A 223 -7.56 -17.76 -2.43
C TYR A 223 -7.01 -19.02 -3.09
N LEU A 224 -5.74 -18.99 -3.45
CA LEU A 224 -4.99 -20.13 -3.99
C LEU A 224 -3.68 -20.29 -3.23
N MET A 225 -3.30 -21.52 -2.92
CA MET A 225 -2.01 -21.85 -2.32
C MET A 225 -1.26 -22.81 -3.24
N ALA A 226 -0.23 -22.33 -3.93
CA ALA A 226 0.40 -23.08 -5.02
C ALA A 226 1.13 -24.36 -4.56
N ASP A 227 1.72 -24.35 -3.37
CA ASP A 227 2.42 -25.50 -2.77
C ASP A 227 1.61 -26.18 -1.65
N MET A 228 0.27 -26.16 -1.74
CA MET A 228 -0.58 -26.83 -0.75
C MET A 228 -0.28 -28.34 -0.69
N LYS A 229 -0.02 -28.84 0.52
CA LYS A 229 0.23 -30.27 0.81
C LYS A 229 -0.58 -30.74 2.02
N PRO A 230 -0.80 -32.05 2.22
CA PRO A 230 -1.50 -32.55 3.39
C PRO A 230 -0.86 -32.15 4.74
N GLU A 231 0.46 -31.94 4.77
CA GLU A 231 1.21 -31.44 5.92
C GLU A 231 0.81 -30.02 6.33
N HIS A 232 0.16 -29.26 5.43
CA HIS A 232 -0.27 -27.88 5.68
C HIS A 232 -1.67 -27.80 6.29
N VAL A 233 -2.38 -28.93 6.45
CA VAL A 233 -3.71 -29.00 7.04
C VAL A 233 -3.60 -29.54 8.45
N ILE A 234 -3.91 -28.70 9.45
CA ILE A 234 -3.80 -29.00 10.87
C ILE A 234 -5.17 -29.26 11.47
N ILE A 235 -5.32 -30.38 12.15
CA ILE A 235 -6.46 -30.67 13.04
C ILE A 235 -6.05 -30.31 14.46
N GLU A 236 -6.94 -29.61 15.18
CA GLU A 236 -6.66 -29.15 16.55
C GLU A 236 -6.57 -30.32 17.53
N GLU A 237 -5.79 -30.13 18.60
CA GLU A 237 -5.42 -31.15 19.58
C GLU A 237 -6.63 -31.93 20.15
N ASP A 238 -7.70 -31.25 20.54
CA ASP A 238 -8.91 -31.89 21.07
C ASP A 238 -9.54 -32.86 20.06
N ASP A 239 -9.55 -32.49 18.78
CA ASP A 239 -10.09 -33.33 17.72
C ASP A 239 -9.13 -34.46 17.35
N CYS A 240 -7.80 -34.25 17.43
CA CYS A 240 -6.81 -35.32 17.32
C CYS A 240 -7.03 -36.39 18.40
N VAL A 241 -7.21 -35.97 19.66
CA VAL A 241 -7.49 -36.88 20.78
C VAL A 241 -8.78 -37.67 20.53
N ARG A 242 -9.83 -37.03 20.02
CA ARG A 242 -11.09 -37.71 19.67
C ARG A 242 -10.92 -38.74 18.56
N ILE A 243 -10.13 -38.43 17.53
CA ILE A 243 -9.80 -39.38 16.45
C ILE A 243 -9.03 -40.58 17.01
N GLU A 244 -8.03 -40.36 17.85
CA GLU A 244 -7.25 -41.44 18.47
C GLU A 244 -8.11 -42.32 19.39
N GLN A 245 -9.04 -41.73 20.13
CA GLN A 245 -9.99 -42.46 20.99
C GLN A 245 -11.05 -43.24 20.20
N ALA A 246 -11.34 -42.87 18.96
CA ALA A 246 -12.36 -43.53 18.12
C ALA A 246 -11.99 -44.99 17.76
N GLY A 247 -10.75 -45.41 18.00
CA GLY A 247 -10.46 -46.79 18.33
C GLY A 247 -8.98 -47.10 18.56
N PRO A 248 -8.69 -48.18 19.30
CA PRO A 248 -7.34 -48.53 19.68
C PRO A 248 -6.50 -48.90 18.45
N LYS A 249 -5.19 -48.65 18.56
CA LYS A 249 -4.19 -48.97 17.56
C LYS A 249 -4.31 -50.44 17.13
N GLY A 250 -4.84 -50.71 15.93
CA GLY A 250 -4.82 -52.06 15.35
C GLY A 250 -6.14 -52.61 14.79
N ASP A 251 -7.30 -52.00 15.06
CA ASP A 251 -8.62 -52.46 14.59
C ASP A 251 -9.01 -51.85 13.23
N PRO A 252 -9.20 -52.66 12.16
CA PRO A 252 -9.66 -52.18 10.86
C PRO A 252 -11.02 -51.46 10.88
N ALA A 253 -11.93 -51.83 11.79
CA ALA A 253 -13.22 -51.16 11.93
C ALA A 253 -13.09 -49.78 12.59
N ALA A 254 -12.06 -49.58 13.42
CA ALA A 254 -11.70 -48.29 13.99
C ALA A 254 -11.10 -47.35 12.94
N ALA A 255 -10.25 -47.87 12.05
CA ALA A 255 -9.60 -47.08 11.01
C ALA A 255 -10.61 -46.34 10.12
N ARG A 256 -11.71 -47.02 9.74
CA ARG A 256 -12.78 -46.39 8.96
C ARG A 256 -13.44 -45.22 9.71
N LYS A 257 -13.78 -45.40 10.99
CA LYS A 257 -14.37 -44.35 11.82
C LYS A 257 -13.43 -43.16 12.00
N GLN A 258 -12.14 -43.41 12.16
CA GLN A 258 -11.12 -42.37 12.29
C GLN A 258 -11.05 -41.51 11.02
N VAL A 259 -11.02 -42.15 9.85
CA VAL A 259 -11.03 -41.45 8.56
C VAL A 259 -12.33 -40.67 8.35
N ASP A 260 -13.49 -41.27 8.65
CA ASP A 260 -14.79 -40.60 8.52
C ASP A 260 -14.88 -39.35 9.43
N LEU A 261 -14.28 -39.40 10.64
CA LEU A 261 -14.17 -38.23 11.52
C LEU A 261 -13.32 -37.11 10.91
N ILE A 262 -12.19 -37.45 10.29
CA ILE A 262 -11.34 -36.45 9.63
C ILE A 262 -12.10 -35.79 8.47
N TYR A 263 -12.78 -36.58 7.63
CA TYR A 263 -13.62 -36.04 6.56
C TYR A 263 -14.71 -35.10 7.11
N HIS A 264 -15.39 -35.50 8.18
CA HIS A 264 -16.40 -34.67 8.82
C HIS A 264 -15.82 -33.33 9.28
N LEU A 265 -14.65 -33.31 9.92
CA LEU A 265 -13.99 -32.08 10.35
C LEU A 265 -13.67 -31.16 9.16
N LEU A 266 -13.20 -31.71 8.03
CA LEU A 266 -12.96 -30.94 6.81
C LEU A 266 -14.25 -30.41 6.19
N GLU A 267 -15.33 -31.20 6.21
CA GLU A 267 -16.65 -30.78 5.70
C GLU A 267 -17.23 -29.61 6.49
N VAL A 268 -17.08 -29.61 7.82
CA VAL A 268 -17.56 -28.53 8.70
C VAL A 268 -16.54 -27.41 8.92
N GLY A 269 -15.44 -27.39 8.16
CA GLY A 269 -14.42 -26.34 8.23
C GLY A 269 -13.63 -26.30 9.55
N LYS A 270 -13.58 -27.40 10.31
CA LYS A 270 -12.82 -27.53 11.56
C LYS A 270 -11.39 -28.02 11.31
N TYR A 271 -10.63 -27.21 10.59
CA TYR A 271 -9.20 -27.39 10.39
C TYR A 271 -8.55 -26.03 10.19
N SER A 272 -7.23 -25.97 10.37
CA SER A 272 -6.43 -24.80 10.03
C SER A 272 -5.50 -25.11 8.86
N VAL A 273 -5.18 -24.09 8.09
CA VAL A 273 -4.13 -24.15 7.06
C VAL A 273 -2.88 -23.43 7.54
N ILE A 274 -1.69 -23.88 7.15
CA ILE A 274 -0.40 -23.22 7.42
C ILE A 274 0.43 -23.08 6.14
N ASP A 275 1.61 -22.48 6.26
CA ASP A 275 2.60 -22.28 5.19
C ASP A 275 2.12 -21.39 4.01
N TYR A 276 2.04 -20.08 4.27
CA TYR A 276 1.41 -19.10 3.38
C TYR A 276 2.37 -18.44 2.36
N GLU A 277 3.59 -18.96 2.20
CA GLU A 277 4.61 -18.31 1.37
C GLU A 277 4.24 -18.19 -0.11
N LEU A 278 3.30 -19.02 -0.57
CA LEU A 278 2.76 -19.04 -1.93
C LEU A 278 1.22 -18.95 -1.91
N LEU A 279 0.68 -18.14 -1.00
CA LEU A 279 -0.73 -17.77 -0.94
C LEU A 279 -1.00 -16.60 -1.89
N PHE A 280 -2.09 -16.66 -2.66
CA PHE A 280 -2.50 -15.61 -3.60
C PHE A 280 -4.02 -15.41 -3.54
N ARG A 281 -4.51 -14.22 -3.94
CA ARG A 281 -5.92 -14.06 -4.31
C ARG A 281 -6.18 -14.75 -5.65
N THR A 282 -7.39 -15.27 -5.86
CA THR A 282 -7.85 -15.61 -7.21
C THR A 282 -7.96 -14.34 -8.06
N PRO A 283 -7.83 -14.41 -9.41
CA PRO A 283 -8.00 -13.24 -10.28
C PRO A 283 -9.30 -12.46 -10.02
N ASP A 284 -10.43 -13.17 -9.94
CA ASP A 284 -11.75 -12.57 -9.65
C ASP A 284 -11.81 -11.89 -8.27
N HIS A 285 -11.08 -12.42 -7.29
CA HIS A 285 -11.01 -11.79 -5.96
C HIS A 285 -10.12 -10.55 -5.98
N GLU A 286 -8.97 -10.61 -6.63
CA GLU A 286 -8.07 -9.47 -6.83
C GLU A 286 -8.79 -8.29 -7.51
N ASP A 287 -9.58 -8.56 -8.56
CA ASP A 287 -10.34 -7.53 -9.27
C ASP A 287 -11.45 -6.92 -8.40
N ARG A 288 -12.18 -7.76 -7.63
CA ARG A 288 -13.18 -7.27 -6.66
C ARG A 288 -12.58 -6.40 -5.57
N VAL A 289 -11.42 -6.77 -5.03
CA VAL A 289 -10.72 -5.99 -3.99
C VAL A 289 -10.31 -4.62 -4.55
N LYS A 290 -9.74 -4.58 -5.77
CA LYS A 290 -9.38 -3.32 -6.44
C LYS A 290 -10.60 -2.44 -6.68
N ALA A 291 -11.69 -3.00 -7.19
CA ALA A 291 -12.93 -2.26 -7.46
C ALA A 291 -13.52 -1.67 -6.16
N THR A 292 -13.58 -2.46 -5.09
CA THR A 292 -14.09 -2.02 -3.78
C THR A 292 -13.24 -0.89 -3.22
N ARG A 293 -11.91 -1.02 -3.24
CA ARG A 293 -10.99 0.02 -2.74
C ARG A 293 -11.08 1.31 -3.54
N ARG A 294 -11.27 1.23 -4.87
CA ARG A 294 -11.52 2.40 -5.72
C ARG A 294 -12.83 3.09 -5.35
N HIS A 295 -13.90 2.34 -5.14
CA HIS A 295 -15.20 2.90 -4.78
C HIS A 295 -15.12 3.64 -3.43
N SER A 296 -14.54 3.01 -2.41
CA SER A 296 -14.31 3.66 -1.10
C SER A 296 -13.44 4.92 -1.20
N TYR A 297 -12.42 4.92 -2.06
CA TYR A 297 -11.62 6.12 -2.32
C TYR A 297 -12.48 7.27 -2.89
N LEU A 298 -13.36 6.97 -3.86
CA LEU A 298 -14.20 7.98 -4.49
C LEU A 298 -15.19 8.59 -3.47
N ASP A 299 -15.80 7.76 -2.63
CA ASP A 299 -16.66 8.21 -1.54
C ASP A 299 -15.89 9.08 -0.53
N ASP A 300 -14.73 8.59 -0.05
CA ASP A 300 -13.91 9.32 0.90
C ASP A 300 -13.37 10.64 0.31
N MET A 301 -13.19 10.72 -1.03
CA MET A 301 -12.75 11.93 -1.72
C MET A 301 -13.84 12.98 -1.89
N LYS A 302 -15.07 12.53 -2.14
CA LYS A 302 -16.26 13.38 -2.12
C LYS A 302 -16.42 14.04 -0.75
N ASP A 303 -16.25 13.25 0.31
CA ASP A 303 -16.37 13.70 1.70
C ASP A 303 -15.02 14.10 2.32
N ARG A 304 -14.02 14.48 1.51
CA ARG A 304 -12.66 14.73 2.00
C ARG A 304 -12.56 15.79 3.09
N LEU A 305 -13.49 16.75 3.11
CA LEU A 305 -13.52 17.84 4.09
C LEU A 305 -14.20 17.42 5.41
N GLU A 306 -14.88 16.28 5.43
CA GLU A 306 -15.50 15.73 6.63
C GLU A 306 -14.46 14.97 7.47
N PRO A 307 -14.35 15.28 8.78
CA PRO A 307 -13.37 14.63 9.65
C PRO A 307 -13.79 13.20 10.02
N THR A 308 -12.87 12.24 9.85
CA THR A 308 -13.03 10.85 10.31
C THR A 308 -12.13 10.54 11.52
N PRO A 309 -12.31 9.43 12.27
CA PRO A 309 -11.34 9.05 13.30
C PRO A 309 -9.92 8.95 12.73
N LEU A 310 -8.96 9.61 13.37
CA LEU A 310 -7.55 9.56 12.97
C LEU A 310 -6.83 8.43 13.71
N PRO A 311 -6.06 7.58 13.01
CA PRO A 311 -5.02 6.77 13.62
C PRO A 311 -4.02 7.64 14.39
N SER A 312 -3.42 7.11 15.45
CA SER A 312 -2.50 7.88 16.32
C SER A 312 -1.21 8.36 15.63
N HIS A 313 -0.85 7.77 14.49
CA HIS A 313 0.31 8.18 13.69
C HIS A 313 -0.01 9.31 12.70
N LEU A 314 -1.27 9.75 12.61
CA LEU A 314 -1.72 10.84 11.73
C LEU A 314 -2.17 12.04 12.53
N SER A 315 -1.96 13.23 11.98
CA SER A 315 -2.36 14.51 12.57
C SER A 315 -3.14 15.35 11.58
N ARG A 316 -4.03 16.21 12.08
CA ARG A 316 -4.62 17.29 11.27
C ARG A 316 -3.76 18.53 11.38
N THR A 317 -3.54 19.19 10.26
CA THR A 317 -2.88 20.50 10.21
C THR A 317 -3.56 21.39 9.17
N GLU A 318 -3.33 22.69 9.25
CA GLU A 318 -3.79 23.64 8.25
C GLU A 318 -2.59 24.48 7.80
N ILE A 319 -2.33 24.48 6.50
CA ILE A 319 -1.20 25.19 5.90
C ILE A 319 -1.74 26.09 4.80
N LEU A 320 -1.48 27.39 4.89
CA LEU A 320 -1.96 28.40 3.94
C LEU A 320 -3.50 28.36 3.72
N GLY A 321 -4.26 28.06 4.77
CA GLY A 321 -5.73 27.96 4.73
C GLY A 321 -6.27 26.66 4.12
N VAL A 322 -5.40 25.72 3.77
CA VAL A 322 -5.78 24.39 3.27
C VAL A 322 -5.68 23.37 4.41
N PRO A 323 -6.76 22.63 4.72
CA PRO A 323 -6.69 21.56 5.70
C PRO A 323 -5.96 20.35 5.12
N TYR A 324 -5.13 19.71 5.95
CA TYR A 324 -4.42 18.47 5.60
C TYR A 324 -4.52 17.42 6.70
N VAL A 325 -4.46 16.16 6.28
CA VAL A 325 -4.04 15.02 7.11
C VAL A 325 -2.55 14.80 6.86
N PHE A 326 -1.75 14.95 7.90
CA PHE A 326 -0.30 14.79 7.90
C PHE A 326 0.11 13.45 8.50
N GLY A 327 1.16 12.85 7.95
CA GLY A 327 1.83 11.68 8.51
C GLY A 327 3.15 11.37 7.80
N HIS A 328 3.91 10.44 8.39
CA HIS A 328 5.17 9.96 7.84
C HIS A 328 4.95 8.82 6.83
N ALA A 329 5.63 8.90 5.69
CA ALA A 329 5.72 7.83 4.70
C ALA A 329 6.89 6.90 5.07
N GLU A 330 6.70 6.10 6.12
CA GLU A 330 7.73 5.25 6.76
C GLU A 330 8.54 4.40 5.77
N SER A 331 7.88 3.86 4.74
CA SER A 331 8.49 3.04 3.68
C SER A 331 9.62 3.74 2.90
N THR A 332 9.62 5.07 2.90
CA THR A 332 10.57 5.92 2.15
C THR A 332 11.28 6.92 3.04
N GLY A 333 10.94 6.97 4.33
CA GLY A 333 11.38 8.00 5.28
C GLY A 333 10.92 9.41 4.93
N GLY A 334 9.91 9.56 4.07
CA GLY A 334 9.39 10.87 3.64
C GLY A 334 8.24 11.38 4.50
N ARG A 335 7.72 12.57 4.17
CA ARG A 335 6.57 13.20 4.83
C ARG A 335 5.44 13.43 3.84
N MET A 336 4.19 13.31 4.27
CA MET A 336 3.03 13.45 3.39
C MET A 336 1.91 14.27 4.02
N TRP A 337 1.29 15.12 3.20
CA TRP A 337 0.12 15.93 3.54
C TRP A 337 -0.98 15.64 2.53
N VAL A 338 -2.08 15.02 2.97
CA VAL A 338 -3.25 14.74 2.14
C VAL A 338 -4.29 15.83 2.34
N VAL A 339 -4.71 16.49 1.26
CA VAL A 339 -5.66 17.61 1.27
C VAL A 339 -7.02 17.14 1.78
N GLY A 340 -7.49 17.75 2.86
CA GLY A 340 -8.76 17.45 3.52
C GLY A 340 -8.60 17.17 5.02
N ARG A 341 -9.70 16.67 5.61
CA ARG A 341 -9.81 16.28 7.02
C ARG A 341 -10.11 14.79 7.20
N ASN A 342 -10.41 14.07 6.12
CA ASN A 342 -10.68 12.63 6.14
C ASN A 342 -9.39 11.81 6.21
N GLY A 343 -9.14 11.19 7.36
CA GLY A 343 -7.94 10.37 7.62
C GLY A 343 -7.87 9.07 6.82
N ARG A 344 -9.00 8.58 6.29
CA ARG A 344 -9.05 7.35 5.48
C ARG A 344 -8.37 7.50 4.12
N LEU A 345 -8.21 8.74 3.65
CA LEU A 345 -7.56 9.04 2.38
C LEU A 345 -6.04 8.84 2.41
N PHE A 346 -5.43 8.86 3.60
CA PHE A 346 -3.97 8.89 3.73
C PHE A 346 -3.29 7.73 2.99
N ASP A 347 -3.78 6.51 3.19
CA ASP A 347 -3.17 5.29 2.65
C ASP A 347 -3.21 5.19 1.12
N TYR A 348 -4.12 5.91 0.45
CA TYR A 348 -4.24 5.91 -1.01
C TYR A 348 -3.15 6.74 -1.69
N PHE A 349 -2.59 7.72 -0.98
CA PHE A 349 -1.60 8.66 -1.52
C PHE A 349 -0.17 8.34 -1.14
N LEU A 350 0.03 7.35 -0.26
CA LEU A 350 1.36 6.89 0.10
C LEU A 350 2.19 6.64 -1.18
N PRO A 351 3.45 7.11 -1.26
CA PRO A 351 4.27 7.12 -2.47
C PRO A 351 4.31 5.79 -3.21
N GLU A 352 4.08 4.73 -2.47
CA GLU A 352 4.30 3.40 -2.93
C GLU A 352 3.03 2.76 -3.51
N ARG A 353 1.91 3.48 -3.48
CA ARG A 353 0.74 3.18 -4.31
C ARG A 353 0.92 3.58 -5.77
N TRP A 354 1.86 4.49 -6.09
CA TRP A 354 1.92 5.16 -7.40
C TRP A 354 3.32 5.48 -7.98
N ARG A 355 4.39 5.53 -7.17
CA ARG A 355 5.72 5.98 -7.67
C ARG A 355 6.43 4.94 -8.55
N LYS A 356 6.11 3.65 -8.39
CA LYS A 356 6.67 2.56 -9.22
C LYS A 356 5.64 1.95 -10.17
N THR A 357 4.44 2.50 -10.28
CA THR A 357 3.47 2.06 -11.29
C THR A 357 3.88 2.61 -12.65
N PRO A 358 3.57 1.92 -13.76
CA PRO A 358 3.81 2.45 -15.09
C PRO A 358 3.23 3.85 -15.22
N SER A 359 4.02 4.78 -15.74
CA SER A 359 3.65 6.18 -15.86
C SER A 359 3.84 6.69 -17.28
N LEU A 360 2.94 7.55 -17.72
CA LEU A 360 3.02 8.24 -19.00
C LEU A 360 3.40 9.70 -18.76
N SER A 361 4.48 10.17 -19.38
CA SER A 361 4.80 11.61 -19.35
C SER A 361 3.70 12.40 -20.05
N LEU A 362 3.22 13.46 -19.40
CA LEU A 362 2.20 14.36 -19.96
C LEU A 362 2.81 15.65 -20.53
N SER A 363 4.06 15.95 -20.21
CA SER A 363 4.75 17.18 -20.57
C SER A 363 6.14 16.88 -21.14
N GLU A 364 6.57 17.70 -22.10
CA GLU A 364 7.93 17.65 -22.66
C GLU A 364 8.94 18.44 -21.82
N PHE A 365 8.46 19.40 -21.02
CA PHE A 365 9.31 20.36 -20.30
C PHE A 365 9.27 20.18 -18.77
N ASN A 366 8.15 19.69 -18.23
CA ASN A 366 7.99 19.48 -16.79
C ASN A 366 7.95 17.98 -16.48
N GLU A 367 8.42 17.60 -15.29
CA GLU A 367 8.29 16.25 -14.76
C GLU A 367 6.86 15.96 -14.29
N ILE A 368 5.93 15.84 -15.23
CA ILE A 368 4.50 15.58 -14.99
C ILE A 368 4.12 14.23 -15.58
N PHE A 369 3.53 13.38 -14.76
CA PHE A 369 3.25 12.00 -15.13
C PHE A 369 1.83 11.59 -14.75
N TYR A 370 1.14 10.95 -15.70
CA TYR A 370 -0.08 10.19 -15.45
C TYR A 370 0.27 8.79 -14.98
N THR A 371 -0.46 8.28 -13.99
CA THR A 371 -0.39 6.88 -13.59
C THR A 371 -1.70 6.35 -13.04
N VAL A 372 -1.83 5.04 -13.01
CA VAL A 372 -2.92 4.34 -12.31
C VAL A 372 -2.32 3.63 -11.11
N THR A 373 -2.80 3.98 -9.92
CA THR A 373 -2.36 3.35 -8.66
C THR A 373 -2.78 1.89 -8.60
N LYS A 374 -2.23 1.15 -7.64
CA LYS A 374 -2.65 -0.24 -7.37
C LYS A 374 -4.12 -0.41 -7.01
N ASP A 375 -4.69 0.63 -6.42
CA ASP A 375 -6.10 0.66 -6.03
C ASP A 375 -6.98 1.10 -7.21
N ASN A 376 -6.44 1.03 -8.43
CA ASN A 376 -7.06 1.45 -9.69
C ASN A 376 -7.51 2.92 -9.65
N ILE A 377 -6.74 3.80 -9.03
CA ILE A 377 -7.04 5.25 -8.97
C ILE A 377 -6.20 5.96 -10.02
N HIS A 378 -6.82 6.80 -10.85
CA HIS A 378 -6.11 7.60 -11.83
C HIS A 378 -5.58 8.87 -11.18
N LEU A 379 -4.26 9.06 -11.21
CA LEU A 379 -3.58 10.22 -10.63
C LEU A 379 -2.66 10.86 -11.66
N VAL A 380 -2.38 12.14 -11.43
CA VAL A 380 -1.28 12.86 -12.05
C VAL A 380 -0.34 13.30 -10.94
N TRP A 381 0.95 13.06 -11.08
CA TRP A 381 1.93 13.56 -10.14
C TRP A 381 2.96 14.43 -10.85
N GLU A 382 3.42 15.47 -10.16
CA GLU A 382 4.38 16.46 -10.67
C GLU A 382 5.48 16.73 -9.65
N THR A 383 6.74 16.67 -10.07
CA THR A 383 7.86 17.17 -9.25
C THR A 383 7.78 18.70 -9.20
N SER A 384 7.66 19.27 -8.01
CA SER A 384 7.60 20.72 -7.85
C SER A 384 8.97 21.35 -8.05
N ARG A 385 8.98 22.45 -8.80
CA ARG A 385 10.17 23.25 -9.13
C ARG A 385 10.42 24.39 -8.15
N VAL A 386 9.86 24.29 -6.93
CA VAL A 386 10.11 25.27 -5.88
C VAL A 386 11.62 25.37 -5.61
N GLY A 387 12.14 26.60 -5.65
CA GLY A 387 13.56 26.85 -5.48
C GLY A 387 14.40 26.83 -6.76
N GLU A 388 13.77 26.66 -7.93
CA GLU A 388 14.43 26.73 -9.23
C GLU A 388 14.26 28.09 -9.92
N PHE A 389 15.23 28.44 -10.75
CA PHE A 389 15.06 29.43 -11.81
C PHE A 389 15.01 28.66 -13.14
N PRO A 390 13.83 28.47 -13.76
CA PRO A 390 13.71 27.69 -14.99
C PRO A 390 14.68 28.20 -16.05
N THR A 391 15.32 27.29 -16.77
CA THR A 391 16.09 27.63 -17.98
C THR A 391 15.37 27.20 -19.25
N ASP A 392 14.11 26.81 -19.12
CA ASP A 392 13.29 26.26 -20.19
C ASP A 392 13.16 27.24 -21.35
N SER A 393 13.28 26.72 -22.58
CA SER A 393 13.04 27.48 -23.81
C SER A 393 11.58 27.93 -23.98
N LYS A 394 10.67 27.44 -23.13
CA LYS A 394 9.24 27.79 -23.15
C LYS A 394 8.93 29.22 -22.68
N PHE A 395 9.85 29.86 -21.96
CA PHE A 395 9.67 31.23 -21.45
C PHE A 395 10.54 32.23 -22.22
N SER A 396 9.93 33.33 -22.64
CA SER A 396 10.64 34.48 -23.19
C SER A 396 11.45 35.21 -22.10
N SER A 397 12.41 36.05 -22.50
CA SER A 397 13.25 36.81 -21.56
C SER A 397 12.44 37.71 -20.61
N LYS A 398 11.29 38.22 -21.06
CA LYS A 398 10.39 39.04 -20.24
C LYS A 398 9.69 38.19 -19.17
N GLU A 399 9.21 37.01 -19.54
CA GLU A 399 8.53 36.08 -18.62
C GLU A 399 9.52 35.53 -17.60
N MET A 400 10.74 35.21 -18.04
CA MET A 400 11.85 34.85 -17.16
C MET A 400 12.18 35.94 -16.15
N ALA A 401 12.13 37.22 -16.54
CA ALA A 401 12.31 38.33 -15.59
C ALA A 401 11.17 38.38 -14.55
N MET A 402 9.93 38.06 -14.93
CA MET A 402 8.80 37.96 -14.01
C MET A 402 8.96 36.80 -13.03
N ILE A 403 9.32 35.61 -13.50
CA ILE A 403 9.60 34.44 -12.65
C ILE A 403 10.75 34.75 -11.70
N ARG A 404 11.83 35.39 -12.18
CA ARG A 404 12.93 35.84 -11.32
C ARG A 404 12.48 36.86 -10.26
N ARG A 405 11.43 37.65 -10.51
CA ARG A 405 10.89 38.59 -9.53
C ARG A 405 9.94 37.96 -8.51
N GLN A 406 9.11 36.99 -8.94
CA GLN A 406 8.06 36.41 -8.09
C GLN A 406 8.43 35.05 -7.47
N GLY A 407 9.24 34.26 -8.17
CA GLY A 407 9.54 32.87 -7.81
C GLY A 407 8.50 31.89 -8.31
N ILE A 408 8.82 30.60 -8.24
CA ILE A 408 7.87 29.51 -8.46
C ILE A 408 7.13 29.24 -7.15
N ASN A 409 5.82 29.03 -7.26
CA ASN A 409 4.99 28.66 -6.11
C ASN A 409 5.47 27.35 -5.49
N SER A 410 5.41 27.27 -4.17
CA SER A 410 5.60 26.03 -3.45
C SER A 410 4.40 25.08 -3.64
N PRO A 411 4.56 23.76 -3.43
CA PRO A 411 3.46 22.80 -3.48
C PRO A 411 2.25 23.18 -2.61
N PHE A 412 2.50 23.83 -1.46
CA PHE A 412 1.45 24.28 -0.55
C PHE A 412 0.75 25.52 -1.08
N GLU A 413 1.47 26.45 -1.73
CA GLU A 413 0.86 27.59 -2.43
C GLU A 413 0.02 27.11 -3.62
N GLU A 414 0.50 26.14 -4.40
CA GLU A 414 -0.26 25.55 -5.51
C GLU A 414 -1.57 24.91 -5.03
N ALA A 415 -1.53 24.18 -3.91
CA ALA A 415 -2.72 23.59 -3.30
C ALA A 415 -3.71 24.68 -2.83
N ALA A 416 -3.21 25.76 -2.21
CA ALA A 416 -4.03 26.88 -1.77
C ALA A 416 -4.69 27.62 -2.94
N VAL A 417 -3.94 27.85 -4.02
CA VAL A 417 -4.46 28.43 -5.27
C VAL A 417 -5.55 27.54 -5.86
N SER A 418 -5.28 26.24 -6.02
CA SER A 418 -6.25 25.28 -6.55
C SER A 418 -7.56 25.29 -5.75
N GLN A 419 -7.47 25.29 -4.40
CA GLN A 419 -8.65 25.30 -3.54
C GLN A 419 -9.42 26.63 -3.60
N ASP A 420 -8.74 27.78 -3.58
CA ASP A 420 -9.40 29.10 -3.65
C ASP A 420 -10.08 29.32 -5.01
N LEU A 421 -9.45 28.93 -6.11
CA LEU A 421 -10.04 29.04 -7.45
C LEU A 421 -11.32 28.20 -7.57
N ASN A 422 -11.28 26.93 -7.17
CA ASN A 422 -12.45 26.07 -7.18
C ASN A 422 -13.56 26.59 -6.25
N GLY A 423 -13.21 27.12 -5.07
CA GLY A 423 -14.15 27.76 -4.15
C GLY A 423 -14.85 29.00 -4.73
N ARG A 424 -14.24 29.65 -5.74
CA ARG A 424 -14.81 30.78 -6.49
C ARG A 424 -15.48 30.38 -7.80
N GLY A 425 -15.61 29.09 -8.09
CA GLY A 425 -16.18 28.59 -9.34
C GLY A 425 -15.28 28.77 -10.56
N ILE A 426 -13.97 28.98 -10.37
CA ILE A 426 -12.97 28.89 -11.43
C ILE A 426 -12.40 27.47 -11.40
N HIS A 427 -12.77 26.66 -12.38
CA HIS A 427 -12.46 25.24 -12.37
C HIS A 427 -10.96 25.00 -12.51
N ALA A 428 -10.41 24.24 -11.58
CA ALA A 428 -9.00 23.89 -11.50
C ALA A 428 -8.83 22.45 -11.04
N VAL A 429 -7.78 21.77 -11.50
CA VAL A 429 -7.49 20.41 -11.03
C VAL A 429 -7.21 20.43 -9.53
N ASN A 430 -7.83 19.50 -8.79
CA ASN A 430 -7.63 19.39 -7.35
C ASN A 430 -6.24 18.80 -7.04
N VAL A 431 -5.45 19.52 -6.25
CA VAL A 431 -4.31 18.93 -5.55
C VAL A 431 -4.87 18.03 -4.45
N ARG A 432 -4.44 16.78 -4.42
CA ARG A 432 -4.90 15.73 -3.50
C ARG A 432 -3.96 15.51 -2.34
N ALA A 433 -2.66 15.57 -2.62
CA ALA A 433 -1.64 15.38 -1.62
C ALA A 433 -0.31 16.00 -2.05
N ILE A 434 0.55 16.24 -1.06
CA ILE A 434 1.92 16.71 -1.23
C ILE A 434 2.80 15.71 -0.51
N TYR A 435 3.82 15.21 -1.21
CA TYR A 435 4.80 14.28 -0.67
C TYR A 435 6.21 14.88 -0.74
N VAL A 436 6.93 14.80 0.38
CA VAL A 436 8.33 15.21 0.51
C VAL A 436 9.20 13.97 0.60
N THR A 437 10.21 13.89 -0.26
CA THR A 437 11.08 12.72 -0.32
C THR A 437 11.93 12.57 0.93
N GLY A 438 12.02 11.37 1.51
CA GLY A 438 12.95 11.11 2.61
C GLY A 438 14.42 11.19 2.21
N SER A 439 14.73 10.96 0.93
CA SER A 439 16.07 11.18 0.38
C SER A 439 16.37 12.66 0.18
N LEU A 440 17.63 13.03 0.35
CA LEU A 440 18.14 14.33 -0.07
C LEU A 440 18.10 14.45 -1.59
N LYS A 441 17.83 15.66 -2.09
CA LYS A 441 17.94 15.95 -3.50
C LYS A 441 19.40 16.16 -3.92
N VAL A 442 19.68 15.86 -5.18
CA VAL A 442 21.04 15.94 -5.74
C VAL A 442 21.41 17.37 -6.12
N GLU A 443 20.46 18.13 -6.64
CA GLU A 443 20.67 19.50 -7.12
C GLU A 443 20.33 20.52 -6.03
N MET A 444 21.10 21.60 -5.93
CA MET A 444 20.83 22.64 -4.92
C MET A 444 19.72 23.59 -5.37
N SER A 445 18.83 24.00 -4.45
CA SER A 445 17.93 25.14 -4.71
C SER A 445 18.74 26.41 -4.94
N VAL A 446 18.48 27.07 -6.06
CA VAL A 446 19.13 28.33 -6.43
C VAL A 446 18.30 29.56 -6.02
N ASP A 447 17.00 29.39 -5.80
CA ASP A 447 16.10 30.43 -5.32
C ASP A 447 15.65 30.16 -3.87
N PRO A 448 16.21 30.87 -2.86
CA PRO A 448 15.90 30.61 -1.46
C PRO A 448 14.58 31.27 -0.99
N ARG A 449 13.94 32.11 -1.81
CA ARG A 449 12.88 33.03 -1.34
C ARG A 449 11.71 32.32 -0.68
N ARG A 450 11.19 31.24 -1.28
CA ARG A 450 10.05 30.50 -0.71
C ARG A 450 10.42 29.77 0.58
N TYR A 451 11.62 29.20 0.66
CA TYR A 451 12.12 28.61 1.89
C TYR A 451 12.27 29.64 3.01
N GLN A 452 12.68 30.87 2.67
CA GLN A 452 12.78 31.97 3.65
C GLN A 452 11.41 32.51 4.07
N SER A 453 10.50 32.75 3.11
CA SER A 453 9.19 33.34 3.40
C SER A 453 8.24 32.38 4.13
N HIS A 454 8.42 31.06 3.96
CA HIS A 454 7.61 30.02 4.60
C HIS A 454 8.36 29.33 5.75
N ARG A 455 9.50 29.86 6.20
CA ARG A 455 10.36 29.21 7.21
C ARG A 455 9.64 28.93 8.54
N ASP A 456 8.69 29.80 8.89
CA ASP A 456 7.96 29.75 10.15
C ASP A 456 6.69 28.87 10.05
N ILE A 457 6.41 28.32 8.86
CA ILE A 457 5.36 27.32 8.65
C ILE A 457 5.98 25.95 8.89
N VAL A 458 5.61 25.36 10.02
CA VAL A 458 6.14 24.08 10.49
C VAL A 458 5.05 23.02 10.54
N ASP A 459 5.45 21.76 10.44
CA ASP A 459 4.58 20.63 10.70
C ASP A 459 4.41 20.37 12.22
N ILE A 460 3.68 19.30 12.56
CA ILE A 460 3.41 18.93 13.95
C ILE A 460 4.67 18.53 14.73
N ASP A 461 5.74 18.15 14.03
CA ASP A 461 7.03 17.80 14.61
C ASP A 461 7.94 19.04 14.79
N GLY A 462 7.44 20.23 14.43
CA GLY A 462 8.18 21.49 14.49
C GLY A 462 9.20 21.66 13.36
N ILE A 463 9.13 20.83 12.31
CA ILE A 463 10.03 20.88 11.17
C ILE A 463 9.41 21.77 10.08
N PRO A 464 10.17 22.68 9.45
CA PRO A 464 9.67 23.47 8.32
C PRO A 464 9.02 22.59 7.24
N VAL A 465 7.86 23.04 6.74
CA VAL A 465 7.15 22.32 5.67
C VAL A 465 7.92 22.41 4.34
N LEU A 466 8.69 23.49 4.15
CA LEU A 466 9.63 23.67 3.05
C LEU A 466 11.08 23.54 3.50
N ALA A 467 11.80 22.60 2.90
CA ALA A 467 13.17 22.22 3.18
C ALA A 467 13.95 22.20 1.86
N ALA A 468 15.05 22.96 1.78
CA ALA A 468 15.77 23.19 0.54
C ALA A 468 16.52 21.95 0.05
N GLU A 469 16.71 20.96 0.92
CA GLU A 469 17.48 19.75 0.71
C GLU A 469 16.64 18.55 0.25
N HIS A 470 15.32 18.71 0.13
CA HIS A 470 14.40 17.65 -0.31
C HIS A 470 13.62 18.03 -1.58
N ASN A 471 13.17 17.00 -2.30
CA ASN A 471 12.26 17.16 -3.43
C ASN A 471 10.81 17.06 -2.97
N TYR A 472 9.94 17.76 -3.68
CA TYR A 472 8.51 17.82 -3.43
C TYR A 472 7.77 17.25 -4.62
N ILE A 473 6.77 16.41 -4.37
CA ILE A 473 5.88 15.88 -5.41
C ILE A 473 4.45 16.27 -5.06
N THR A 474 3.78 16.95 -5.97
CA THR A 474 2.33 17.18 -5.88
C THR A 474 1.60 16.01 -6.52
N ILE A 475 0.56 15.52 -5.86
CA ILE A 475 -0.32 14.48 -6.37
C ILE A 475 -1.67 15.14 -6.64
N ARG A 476 -2.13 15.06 -7.89
CA ARG A 476 -3.36 15.65 -8.41
C ARG A 476 -4.30 14.54 -8.86
N GLY A 477 -5.61 14.81 -8.83
CA GLY A 477 -6.58 13.89 -9.44
C GLY A 477 -6.44 13.91 -10.96
N TYR A 478 -6.52 12.75 -11.63
CA TYR A 478 -6.73 12.74 -13.07
C TYR A 478 -8.13 13.30 -13.35
N TYR A 479 -8.22 14.45 -14.03
CA TYR A 479 -9.51 15.11 -14.23
C TYR A 479 -10.39 14.30 -15.17
N ASN A 480 -11.30 13.51 -14.59
CA ASN A 480 -12.30 12.69 -15.28
C ASN A 480 -13.73 13.13 -14.96
N GLY A 481 -13.87 14.33 -14.39
CA GLY A 481 -15.10 14.92 -13.89
C GLY A 481 -14.90 15.51 -12.48
N PRO A 482 -15.85 16.34 -12.00
CA PRO A 482 -15.92 16.77 -10.61
C PRO A 482 -16.00 15.59 -9.62
N ASP A 483 -15.48 15.77 -8.41
CA ASP A 483 -15.38 14.71 -7.39
C ASP A 483 -16.72 14.12 -6.96
N ASP A 484 -17.78 14.92 -7.03
CA ASP A 484 -19.16 14.52 -6.74
C ASP A 484 -19.80 13.77 -7.91
N TRP A 485 -19.30 13.93 -9.13
CA TRP A 485 -19.84 13.32 -10.35
C TRP A 485 -19.28 11.92 -10.63
N VAL A 486 -17.98 11.71 -10.40
CA VAL A 486 -17.28 10.45 -10.70
C VAL A 486 -17.84 9.22 -9.98
N PRO A 487 -18.23 9.27 -8.70
CA PRO A 487 -18.82 8.12 -8.00
C PRO A 487 -20.16 7.65 -8.62
N GLU A 488 -20.91 8.56 -9.26
CA GLU A 488 -22.25 8.28 -9.78
C GLU A 488 -22.25 7.70 -11.22
N HIS A 489 -21.10 7.72 -11.90
CA HIS A 489 -20.99 7.42 -13.34
C HIS A 489 -19.91 6.39 -13.66
N GLU A 490 -20.10 5.13 -13.24
CA GLU A 490 -19.21 4.03 -13.60
C GLU A 490 -19.09 3.87 -15.13
N GLY A 491 -17.89 4.08 -15.67
CA GLY A 491 -17.55 3.80 -17.06
C GLY A 491 -17.74 4.95 -18.07
N GLN A 492 -18.33 6.10 -17.69
CA GLN A 492 -18.51 7.26 -18.59
C GLN A 492 -17.48 8.38 -18.37
N LEU A 493 -16.29 8.05 -17.88
CA LEU A 493 -15.26 9.02 -17.48
C LEU A 493 -14.96 10.07 -18.55
N LEU A 494 -14.82 11.33 -18.12
CA LEU A 494 -14.37 12.40 -19.02
C LEU A 494 -12.89 12.23 -19.35
N THR A 495 -12.52 12.58 -20.58
CA THR A 495 -11.12 12.58 -21.02
C THR A 495 -10.60 14.01 -21.08
N PRO A 496 -9.59 14.37 -20.26
CA PRO A 496 -8.96 15.68 -20.32
C PRO A 496 -8.02 15.76 -21.52
N VAL A 497 -8.05 16.89 -22.22
CA VAL A 497 -7.18 17.19 -23.37
C VAL A 497 -6.72 18.64 -23.24
N ASP A 498 -5.41 18.88 -23.20
CA ASP A 498 -4.88 20.25 -23.17
C ASP A 498 -5.16 20.99 -24.48
N LEU A 499 -5.23 22.33 -24.45
CA LEU A 499 -5.65 23.10 -25.62
C LEU A 499 -4.70 22.95 -26.83
N VAL A 500 -3.40 22.70 -26.61
CA VAL A 500 -2.46 22.44 -27.71
C VAL A 500 -2.83 21.12 -28.39
N LYS A 501 -3.03 20.06 -27.62
CA LYS A 501 -3.49 18.76 -28.15
C LYS A 501 -4.88 18.88 -28.77
N ALA A 502 -5.78 19.72 -28.25
CA ALA A 502 -7.11 19.92 -28.80
C ALA A 502 -7.06 20.53 -30.21
N VAL A 503 -6.19 21.52 -30.44
CA VAL A 503 -5.92 22.07 -31.77
C VAL A 503 -5.33 21.01 -32.69
N HIS A 504 -4.31 20.27 -32.24
CA HIS A 504 -3.69 19.20 -33.04
C HIS A 504 -4.68 18.09 -33.43
N ARG A 505 -5.70 17.85 -32.61
CA ARG A 505 -6.78 16.87 -32.86
C ARG A 505 -7.94 17.46 -33.67
N ASN A 506 -7.88 18.71 -34.09
CA ASN A 506 -8.96 19.45 -34.76
C ASN A 506 -10.27 19.48 -33.96
N LEU A 507 -10.19 19.44 -32.62
CA LEU A 507 -11.36 19.60 -31.74
C LEU A 507 -11.77 21.07 -31.63
N ILE A 508 -10.78 21.95 -31.71
CA ILE A 508 -10.91 23.42 -31.75
C ILE A 508 -9.87 23.96 -32.73
N ASP A 509 -10.04 25.19 -33.20
CA ASP A 509 -9.02 25.89 -33.97
C ASP A 509 -8.08 26.75 -33.10
N GLU A 510 -7.01 27.27 -33.69
CA GLU A 510 -6.05 28.14 -32.98
C GLU A 510 -6.66 29.43 -32.43
N LYS A 511 -7.70 29.95 -33.09
CA LYS A 511 -8.37 31.19 -32.67
C LYS A 511 -9.18 30.91 -31.40
N GLN A 512 -9.96 29.84 -31.38
CA GLN A 512 -10.71 29.39 -30.21
C GLN A 512 -9.78 29.09 -29.03
N SER A 513 -8.64 28.43 -29.28
CA SER A 513 -7.62 28.16 -28.25
C SER A 513 -7.10 29.44 -27.59
N ARG A 514 -6.81 30.49 -28.38
CA ARG A 514 -6.40 31.80 -27.85
C ARG A 514 -7.53 32.48 -27.08
N GLU A 515 -8.75 32.47 -27.61
CA GLU A 515 -9.92 33.07 -26.94
C GLU A 515 -10.18 32.42 -25.58
N PHE A 516 -10.09 31.09 -25.48
CA PHE A 516 -10.24 30.37 -24.21
C PHE A 516 -9.16 30.73 -23.20
N LEU A 517 -7.90 30.83 -23.65
CA LEU A 517 -6.80 31.26 -22.78
C LEU A 517 -7.02 32.69 -22.25
N GLU A 518 -7.39 33.62 -23.13
CA GLU A 518 -7.66 35.02 -22.77
C GLU A 518 -8.83 35.14 -21.78
N GLN A 519 -9.90 34.36 -21.98
CA GLN A 519 -11.04 34.30 -21.06
C GLN A 519 -10.62 33.82 -19.67
N VAL A 520 -9.82 32.76 -19.57
CA VAL A 520 -9.33 32.26 -18.28
C VAL A 520 -8.42 33.27 -17.60
N ILE A 521 -7.52 33.92 -18.34
CA ILE A 521 -6.65 34.98 -17.80
C ILE A 521 -7.47 36.17 -17.27
N ALA A 522 -8.53 36.58 -17.98
CA ALA A 522 -9.42 37.63 -17.51
C ALA A 522 -10.15 37.23 -16.21
N ARG A 523 -10.69 36.00 -16.15
CA ARG A 523 -11.34 35.47 -14.94
C ARG A 523 -10.38 35.40 -13.74
N LEU A 524 -9.14 34.98 -13.97
CA LEU A 524 -8.10 34.97 -12.93
C LEU A 524 -7.81 36.37 -12.43
N LYS A 525 -7.71 37.35 -13.34
CA LYS A 525 -7.47 38.74 -12.98
C LYS A 525 -8.58 39.30 -12.10
N ASP A 526 -9.84 39.04 -12.46
CA ASP A 526 -11.01 39.46 -11.68
C ASP A 526 -11.07 38.76 -10.31
N ALA A 527 -10.56 37.52 -10.22
CA ALA A 527 -10.40 36.79 -8.96
C ALA A 527 -9.18 37.22 -8.12
N GLY A 528 -8.36 38.15 -8.60
CA GLY A 528 -7.20 38.67 -7.89
C GLY A 528 -5.90 37.89 -8.13
N TYR A 529 -5.78 37.20 -9.28
CA TYR A 529 -4.61 36.43 -9.66
C TYR A 529 -3.97 36.91 -10.97
N ASP A 530 -2.64 36.92 -11.00
CA ASP A 530 -1.82 37.09 -12.18
C ASP A 530 -1.61 35.73 -12.87
N GLY A 531 -2.44 35.46 -13.88
CA GLY A 531 -2.31 34.30 -14.77
C GLY A 531 -1.58 34.60 -16.07
N SER A 532 -0.87 35.73 -16.18
CA SER A 532 -0.30 36.20 -17.46
C SER A 532 0.75 35.28 -18.08
N LEU A 533 1.29 34.34 -17.33
CA LEU A 533 2.25 33.34 -17.81
C LEU A 533 1.61 32.02 -18.23
N LEU A 534 0.30 31.83 -18.02
CA LEU A 534 -0.40 30.63 -18.47
C LEU A 534 -0.31 30.48 -19.99
N LYS A 535 -0.16 29.23 -20.42
CA LYS A 535 -0.09 28.80 -21.81
C LYS A 535 -1.27 27.90 -22.15
N ALA A 536 -1.47 27.66 -23.43
CA ALA A 536 -2.55 26.78 -23.92
C ALA A 536 -2.47 25.36 -23.32
N ASN A 537 -1.26 24.84 -23.07
CA ASN A 537 -1.07 23.53 -22.45
C ASN A 537 -1.28 23.50 -20.92
N ASP A 538 -1.51 24.65 -20.28
CA ASP A 538 -1.87 24.76 -18.87
C ASP A 538 -3.39 24.72 -18.63
N LEU A 539 -4.17 24.63 -19.71
CA LEU A 539 -5.63 24.56 -19.70
C LEU A 539 -6.09 23.25 -20.34
N LEU A 540 -7.07 22.60 -19.72
CA LEU A 540 -7.70 21.37 -20.19
C LEU A 540 -9.12 21.64 -20.67
N LEU A 541 -9.47 21.03 -21.79
CA LEU A 541 -10.85 20.71 -22.17
C LEU A 541 -11.18 19.30 -21.72
N THR A 542 -12.47 19.01 -21.56
CA THR A 542 -12.95 17.66 -21.27
C THR A 542 -13.84 17.14 -22.38
N LEU A 543 -13.65 15.87 -22.71
CA LEU A 543 -14.46 15.16 -23.70
C LEU A 543 -15.33 14.11 -23.00
N ASN A 544 -16.59 14.01 -23.42
CA ASN A 544 -17.47 12.92 -22.99
C ASN A 544 -17.11 11.59 -23.69
N ALA A 545 -17.82 10.51 -23.35
CA ALA A 545 -17.61 9.19 -23.96
C ALA A 545 -17.83 9.14 -25.49
N ARG A 546 -18.52 10.14 -26.06
CA ARG A 546 -18.74 10.29 -27.52
C ARG A 546 -17.66 11.14 -28.20
N GLY A 547 -16.69 11.67 -27.44
CA GLY A 547 -15.65 12.56 -27.94
C GLY A 547 -16.09 14.01 -28.11
N GLU A 548 -17.24 14.39 -27.57
CA GLU A 548 -17.76 15.77 -27.66
C GLU A 548 -17.26 16.60 -26.49
N ILE A 549 -16.99 17.89 -26.73
CA ILE A 549 -16.56 18.84 -25.69
C ILE A 549 -17.68 19.04 -24.68
N VAL A 550 -17.36 18.81 -23.40
CA VAL A 550 -18.26 19.07 -22.28
C VAL A 550 -18.40 20.57 -22.08
N LYS A 551 -19.62 21.00 -21.84
CA LYS A 551 -19.99 22.40 -21.62
C LYS A 551 -20.41 22.61 -20.18
N ASP A 552 -20.12 23.78 -19.65
CA ASP A 552 -20.56 24.23 -18.35
C ASP A 552 -22.07 24.59 -18.37
N ARG A 553 -22.57 25.08 -17.23
CA ARG A 553 -24.00 25.47 -17.08
C ARG A 553 -24.42 26.65 -17.95
N SER A 554 -23.46 27.43 -18.45
CA SER A 554 -23.71 28.55 -19.38
C SER A 554 -23.74 28.10 -20.84
N GLY A 555 -23.36 26.86 -21.14
CA GLY A 555 -23.30 26.31 -22.49
C GLY A 555 -21.97 26.56 -23.20
N GLU A 556 -21.00 27.14 -22.49
CA GLU A 556 -19.62 27.35 -22.93
C GLU A 556 -18.76 26.14 -22.59
N PRO A 557 -17.64 25.89 -23.30
CA PRO A 557 -16.72 24.82 -22.97
C PRO A 557 -16.20 24.91 -21.53
N ASP A 558 -16.21 23.78 -20.82
CA ASP A 558 -15.66 23.73 -19.47
C ASP A 558 -14.11 23.72 -19.54
N LEU A 559 -13.48 24.79 -19.05
CA LEU A 559 -12.04 25.02 -19.09
C LEU A 559 -11.43 24.85 -17.70
N ILE A 560 -10.48 23.93 -17.58
CA ILE A 560 -9.88 23.55 -16.30
C ILE A 560 -8.41 23.94 -16.26
N ILE A 561 -8.02 24.73 -15.26
CA ILE A 561 -6.61 25.09 -15.03
C ILE A 561 -5.88 23.90 -14.42
N CYS A 562 -4.76 23.48 -15.03
CA CYS A 562 -3.97 22.34 -14.55
C CYS A 562 -2.56 22.68 -14.06
N ASN A 563 -2.11 23.93 -14.23
CA ASN A 563 -0.80 24.41 -13.77
C ASN A 563 -0.95 25.63 -12.85
N PHE A 564 -0.24 25.60 -11.71
CA PHE A 564 -0.28 26.64 -10.69
C PHE A 564 1.10 27.23 -10.37
N GLU A 565 2.18 26.75 -11.00
CA GLU A 565 3.57 27.08 -10.65
C GLU A 565 3.87 28.59 -10.73
N THR A 566 3.24 29.28 -11.69
CA THR A 566 3.46 30.70 -12.01
C THR A 566 2.18 31.53 -11.91
N LEU A 567 1.18 31.03 -11.18
CA LEU A 567 -0.08 31.72 -10.94
C LEU A 567 0.00 32.42 -9.57
N TRP A 568 0.18 33.74 -9.58
CA TRP A 568 0.43 34.50 -8.35
C TRP A 568 -0.77 35.32 -7.94
N LYS A 569 -1.04 35.45 -6.64
CA LYS A 569 -2.05 36.40 -6.16
C LYS A 569 -1.54 37.82 -6.36
N PHE A 570 -2.36 38.73 -6.89
CA PHE A 570 -2.02 40.15 -6.86
C PHE A 570 -1.89 40.56 -5.39
N ASN A 571 -0.79 41.20 -5.04
CA ASN A 571 -0.58 41.72 -3.69
C ASN A 571 -1.71 42.68 -3.32
N GLY A 572 -2.73 42.19 -2.61
CA GLY A 572 -3.21 42.91 -1.44
C GLY A 572 -2.08 42.83 -0.43
N ALA A 573 -1.68 43.95 0.18
CA ALA A 573 -0.80 43.90 1.34
C ALA A 573 -1.32 42.87 2.36
N PRO A 574 -0.43 42.25 3.17
CA PRO A 574 -0.88 41.41 4.29
C PRO A 574 -1.93 42.11 5.16
#